data_AF-A0A180ELK5-F1
#
_entry.id   AF-A0A180ELK5-F1
#
_cell.length_a   1.000
_cell.length_b   1.000
_cell.length_c   1.000
_cell.angle_alpha   90.00
_cell.angle_beta   90.00
_cell.angle_gamma   90.00
#
_symmetry.space_group_name_H-M   'P 1'
#
loop_
_entity.id
_entity.type
_entity.pdbx_description
1 polymer ?
#
loop_
_entity_poly.entity_id
_entity_poly.type
_entity_poly.pdbx_seq_one_letter_code
_entity_poly.pdbx_strand_id
1 'polypeptide(L)'
;MQENTEREPESTPTEKNKPADAMAGKVKETYEWWNNLATINEEDPLWVGAAKIGVRLFGILILLALSPLILVGFLMAFIAAA
;
A
#
# COMPACT_ATOMS: atom_id res chain seq x y z
N MET A 1 9.12 52.16 20.68
CA MET A 1 8.74 50.74 20.62
C MET A 1 7.93 50.52 19.36
N GLN A 2 8.49 49.85 18.36
CA GLN A 2 7.75 49.40 17.17
C GLN A 2 7.71 47.88 17.24
N GLU A 3 6.50 47.37 17.10
CA GLU A 3 6.05 46.01 17.37
C GLU A 3 6.66 45.00 16.39
N ASN A 4 7.30 43.96 16.93
CA ASN A 4 7.63 42.76 16.19
C ASN A 4 6.31 42.07 15.78
N THR A 5 5.92 42.22 14.52
CA THR A 5 5.03 41.26 13.87
C THR A 5 5.86 40.45 12.89
N GLU A 6 6.56 39.45 13.44
CA GLU A 6 6.85 38.23 12.71
C GLU A 6 5.50 37.56 12.40
N ARG A 7 5.12 37.54 11.13
CA ARG A 7 4.25 36.48 10.62
C ARG A 7 4.99 35.75 9.52
N GLU A 8 5.07 34.45 9.77
CA GLU A 8 5.79 33.41 9.07
C GLU A 8 5.57 33.39 7.56
N PRO A 9 6.53 32.85 6.78
CA PRO A 9 6.32 32.59 5.37
C PRO A 9 5.11 31.68 5.20
N GLU A 10 4.13 32.14 4.44
CA GLU A 10 3.00 31.33 3.97
C GLU A 10 3.57 30.21 3.09
N SER A 11 4.01 29.12 3.72
CA SER A 11 4.26 27.85 3.06
C SER A 11 2.90 27.28 2.70
N THR A 12 2.32 27.77 1.60
CA THR A 12 1.37 26.96 0.85
C THR A 12 2.12 25.70 0.45
N PRO A 13 1.81 24.52 1.01
CA PRO A 13 2.32 23.29 0.44
C PRO A 13 1.61 23.21 -0.90
N THR A 14 2.33 23.49 -1.97
CA THR A 14 1.90 23.12 -3.31
C THR A 14 1.65 21.61 -3.22
N GLU A 15 0.37 21.25 -3.08
CA GLU A 15 -0.12 19.88 -3.01
C GLU A 15 0.11 19.29 -4.41
N LYS A 16 1.37 18.92 -4.64
CA LYS A 16 1.79 18.15 -5.78
C LYS A 16 1.06 16.83 -5.64
N ASN A 17 -0.02 16.69 -6.38
CA ASN A 17 -0.59 15.42 -6.81
C ASN A 17 0.53 14.59 -7.46
N LYS A 18 1.38 13.96 -6.65
CA LYS A 18 2.40 13.05 -7.13
C LYS A 18 1.67 11.75 -7.45
N PRO A 19 1.75 11.26 -8.69
CA PRO A 19 1.13 9.99 -9.07
C PRO A 19 1.62 8.83 -8.18
N ALA A 20 2.83 8.94 -7.62
CA ALA A 20 3.37 8.00 -6.64
C ALA A 20 2.55 7.95 -5.34
N ASP A 21 2.07 9.08 -4.83
CA ASP A 21 1.28 9.13 -3.58
C ASP A 21 -0.11 8.51 -3.78
N ALA A 22 -0.72 8.73 -4.95
CA ALA A 22 -1.99 8.09 -5.31
C ALA A 22 -1.85 6.56 -5.47
N MET A 23 -0.73 6.09 -6.03
CA MET A 23 -0.45 4.65 -6.13
C MET A 23 -0.15 4.02 -4.77
N ALA A 24 0.64 4.70 -3.93
CA ALA A 24 0.94 4.25 -2.56
C ALA A 24 -0.35 4.11 -1.73
N GLY A 25 -1.28 5.07 -1.86
CA GLY A 25 -2.59 5.01 -1.22
C GLY A 25 -3.39 3.76 -1.61
N LYS A 26 -3.44 3.43 -2.91
CA LYS A 26 -4.16 2.25 -3.41
C LYS A 26 -3.55 0.93 -2.94
N VAL A 27 -2.22 0.84 -2.92
CA VAL A 27 -1.52 -0.35 -2.41
C VAL A 27 -1.82 -0.53 -0.92
N LYS A 28 -1.79 0.56 -0.15
CA LYS A 28 -2.11 0.55 1.27
C LYS A 28 -3.56 0.12 1.53
N GLU A 29 -4.53 0.71 0.82
CA GLU A 29 -5.95 0.36 0.94
C GLU A 29 -6.20 -1.11 0.60
N THR A 30 -5.60 -1.61 -0.48
CA THR A 30 -5.72 -3.02 -0.89
C THR A 30 -5.13 -3.96 0.16
N TYR A 31 -3.96 -3.60 0.72
CA TYR A 31 -3.32 -4.38 1.78
C TYR A 31 -4.16 -4.38 3.07
N GLU A 32 -4.70 -3.23 3.48
CA GLU A 32 -5.56 -3.12 4.66
C GLU A 32 -6.86 -3.91 4.48
N TRP A 33 -7.50 -3.83 3.31
CA TRP A 33 -8.68 -4.64 2.97
C TRP A 33 -8.39 -6.14 3.08
N TRP A 34 -7.29 -6.57 2.48
CA TRP A 34 -6.84 -7.96 2.52
C TRP A 34 -6.55 -8.42 3.96
N ASN A 35 -5.80 -7.60 4.70
CA ASN A 35 -5.42 -7.91 6.06
C ASN A 35 -6.65 -7.98 6.98
N ASN A 36 -7.62 -7.09 6.80
CA ASN A 36 -8.86 -7.10 7.56
C ASN A 36 -9.69 -8.36 7.29
N LEU A 37 -9.74 -8.84 6.05
CA LEU A 37 -10.36 -10.12 5.71
C LEU A 37 -9.65 -11.30 6.39
N ALA A 38 -8.33 -11.21 6.55
CA ALA A 38 -7.50 -12.23 7.19
C ALA A 38 -7.44 -12.10 8.73
N THR A 39 -8.03 -11.07 9.33
CA THR A 39 -8.07 -10.87 10.78
C THR A 39 -9.02 -11.87 11.42
N ILE A 40 -8.49 -12.76 12.27
CA ILE A 40 -9.29 -13.74 13.02
C ILE A 40 -9.73 -13.09 14.33
N ASN A 41 -11.03 -13.04 14.61
CA ASN A 41 -11.54 -12.59 15.89
C ASN A 41 -11.77 -13.78 16.82
N GLU A 42 -11.65 -13.59 18.13
CA GLU A 42 -11.79 -14.67 19.12
C GLU A 42 -13.23 -15.21 19.23
N GLU A 43 -14.20 -14.43 18.76
CA GLU A 43 -15.63 -14.81 18.72
C GLU A 43 -16.02 -15.58 17.44
N ASP A 44 -15.11 -15.71 16.46
CA ASP A 44 -15.41 -16.36 15.19
C ASP A 44 -15.47 -17.89 15.33
N PRO A 45 -16.46 -18.56 14.72
CA PRO A 45 -16.51 -20.02 14.67
C PRO A 45 -15.23 -20.61 14.07
N LEU A 46 -14.76 -21.76 14.55
CA LEU A 46 -13.52 -22.41 14.06
C LEU A 46 -13.46 -22.56 12.53
N TRP A 47 -14.60 -22.74 11.88
CA TRP A 47 -14.72 -22.78 10.41
C TRP A 47 -14.37 -21.45 9.72
N VAL A 48 -14.75 -20.32 10.33
CA VAL A 48 -14.42 -18.98 9.84
C VAL A 48 -12.93 -18.70 10.04
N GLY A 49 -12.34 -19.15 11.15
CA GLY A 49 -10.89 -19.12 11.36
C GLY A 49 -10.13 -19.85 10.25
N ALA A 50 -10.52 -21.08 9.93
CA ALA A 50 -9.89 -21.87 8.86
C ALA A 50 -9.98 -21.17 7.48
N ALA A 51 -11.13 -20.56 7.16
CA ALA A 51 -11.29 -19.79 5.92
C ALA A 51 -10.34 -18.58 5.86
N LYS A 52 -10.16 -17.86 6.98
CA LYS A 52 -9.26 -16.69 7.06
C LYS A 52 -7.77 -17.06 6.95
N ILE A 53 -7.37 -18.20 7.50
CA ILE A 53 -6.04 -18.79 7.23
C ILE A 53 -5.89 -19.12 5.74
N GLY A 54 -6.93 -19.66 5.11
CA GLY A 54 -6.98 -19.88 3.66
C GLY A 54 -6.74 -18.59 2.86
N VAL A 55 -7.37 -17.49 3.26
CA VAL A 55 -7.11 -16.16 2.66
C VAL A 55 -5.63 -15.81 2.79
N ARG A 56 -5.01 -15.91 3.97
CA ARG A 56 -3.56 -15.62 4.12
C ARG A 56 -2.68 -16.46 3.19
N LEU A 57 -2.91 -17.78 3.12
CA LEU A 57 -2.16 -18.65 2.22
C LEU A 57 -2.34 -18.26 0.77
N PHE A 58 -3.57 -17.93 0.36
CA PHE A 58 -3.85 -17.49 -1.01
C PHE A 58 -3.07 -16.23 -1.38
N GLY A 59 -2.91 -15.29 -0.44
CA GLY A 59 -2.14 -14.06 -0.65
C GLY A 59 -0.65 -14.30 -0.80
N ILE A 60 -0.10 -15.21 0.01
CA ILE A 60 1.29 -15.65 -0.13
C ILE A 60 1.52 -16.30 -1.49
N LEU A 61 0.58 -17.15 -1.96
CA LEU A 61 0.67 -17.78 -3.28
C LEU A 61 0.62 -16.74 -4.41
N ILE A 62 -0.26 -15.74 -4.31
CA ILE A 62 -0.32 -14.64 -5.28
C ILE A 62 1.00 -13.85 -5.28
N LEU A 63 1.51 -13.45 -4.12
CA LEU A 63 2.77 -12.72 -3.99
C LEU A 63 3.96 -13.54 -4.52
N LEU A 64 3.98 -14.84 -4.25
CA LEU A 64 5.01 -15.76 -4.74
C LEU A 64 4.96 -15.89 -6.26
N ALA A 65 3.77 -15.96 -6.86
CA ALA A 65 3.58 -16.00 -8.31
C ALA A 65 3.93 -14.65 -8.97
N LEU A 66 3.66 -13.54 -8.28
CA LEU A 66 3.95 -12.19 -8.77
C LEU A 66 5.45 -11.88 -8.73
N SER A 67 6.21 -12.46 -7.81
CA SER A 67 7.66 -12.24 -7.67
C SER A 67 8.47 -12.42 -8.96
N PRO A 68 8.42 -13.57 -9.68
CA PRO A 68 9.12 -13.74 -10.94
C PRO A 68 8.57 -12.81 -12.04
N LEU A 69 7.27 -12.52 -12.02
CA LEU A 69 6.62 -11.61 -12.99
C LEU A 69 7.12 -10.17 -12.84
N ILE A 70 7.23 -9.67 -11.61
CA ILE A 70 7.76 -8.33 -11.31
C ILE A 70 9.21 -8.24 -11.77
N LEU A 71 10.02 -9.28 -11.52
CA LEU A 71 11.42 -9.31 -11.93
C LEU A 71 11.56 -9.21 -13.45
N VAL A 72 10.77 -9.98 -14.20
CA VAL A 72 10.73 -9.94 -15.67
C VAL A 72 10.24 -8.60 -16.18
N GLY A 73 9.15 -8.06 -15.61
CA GLY A 73 8.62 -6.76 -15.99
C GLY A 73 9.60 -5.62 -15.73
N PHE A 74 10.31 -5.68 -14.60
CA PHE A 74 11.38 -4.75 -14.26
C PHE A 74 12.53 -4.84 -15.26
N LEU A 75 13.01 -6.06 -15.57
CA LEU A 75 14.07 -6.25 -16.56
C LEU A 75 13.65 -5.71 -17.95
N MET A 76 12.42 -5.98 -18.37
CA MET A 76 11.86 -5.44 -19.61
C MET A 76 11.79 -3.91 -19.62
N ALA A 77 11.44 -3.28 -18.50
CA ALA A 77 11.44 -1.82 -18.42
C ALA A 77 12.84 -1.21 -18.63
N PHE A 78 13.90 -1.84 -18.09
CA PHE A 78 15.28 -1.43 -18.35
C PHE A 78 15.68 -1.64 -19.81
N ILE A 79 15.32 -2.77 -20.42
CA ILE A 79 15.60 -3.04 -21.83
C ILE A 79 14.87 -2.05 -22.74
N ALA A 80 13.62 -1.69 -22.42
CA ALA A 80 12.82 -0.76 -23.22
C ALA A 80 13.25 0.71 -23.07
N ALA A 81 13.88 1.06 -21.94
CA ALA A 81 14.35 2.42 -21.67
C ALA A 81 15.80 2.69 -22.11
N ALA A 82 16.56 1.65 -22.47
CA ALA A 82 17.93 1.71 -22.97
C ALA A 82 17.97 1.88 -24.50
#